data_AF-M6RD63-F1
#
_entry.id   AF-M6RD63-F1
#
_cell.length_a   1.000
_cell.length_b   1.000
_cell.length_c   1.000
_cell.angle_alpha   90.00
_cell.angle_beta   90.00
_cell.angle_gamma   90.00
#
_symmetry.space_group_name_H-M   'P 1'
#
loop_
_entity.id
_entity.type
_entity.pdbx_description
1 polymer ?
#
loop_
_entity_poly.entity_id
_entity_poly.type
_entity_poly.pdbx_seq_one_letter_code
_entity_poly.pdbx_strand_id
1 'polypeptide(L)'
;MVLDLVKNGFLIFLVILSFLSCKINSSNYILSTKSFSEKNLNGNLCAILINQTTNNKIYFQKDECFYKTPPSSLFHPVLAFISVEGGYLKENQTLFFWDKTRYPYIRWQKDQNLKSALEYSVHWYFTNLWNDIGPEKGKSLLEK
;
A
#
# COMPACT_ATOMS: atom_id res chain seq x y z
N MET A 1 24.87 -73.26 18.17
CA MET A 1 26.04 -72.38 17.98
C MET A 1 25.92 -71.41 16.79
N VAL A 2 25.13 -71.69 15.74
CA VAL A 2 24.93 -70.75 14.60
C VAL A 2 23.82 -69.71 14.85
N LEU A 3 22.82 -70.04 15.69
CA LEU A 3 21.68 -69.15 15.99
C LEU A 3 22.01 -67.97 16.93
N ASP A 4 23.05 -68.07 17.75
CA ASP A 4 23.44 -67.01 18.70
C ASP A 4 24.29 -65.90 18.04
N LEU A 5 24.99 -66.23 16.96
CA LEU A 5 25.78 -65.27 16.17
C LEU A 5 24.89 -64.32 15.35
N VAL A 6 23.76 -64.81 14.82
CA VAL A 6 22.82 -64.01 14.02
C VAL A 6 22.05 -63.00 14.88
N LYS A 7 21.65 -63.40 16.10
CA LYS A 7 20.95 -62.54 17.06
C LYS A 7 21.83 -61.38 17.55
N ASN A 8 23.10 -61.65 17.87
CA ASN A 8 24.04 -60.62 18.27
C ASN A 8 24.41 -59.68 17.11
N GLY A 9 24.52 -60.19 15.88
CA GLY A 9 24.73 -59.36 14.69
C GLY A 9 23.56 -58.40 14.41
N PHE A 10 22.32 -58.85 14.61
CA PHE A 10 21.11 -58.04 14.41
C PHE A 10 20.96 -56.94 15.48
N LEU A 11 21.31 -57.25 16.75
CA LEU A 11 21.35 -56.28 17.83
C LEU A 11 22.42 -55.21 17.61
N ILE A 12 23.60 -55.58 17.11
CA ILE A 12 24.68 -54.64 16.79
C ILE A 12 24.28 -53.72 15.62
N PHE A 13 23.60 -54.27 14.59
CA PHE A 13 23.12 -53.47 13.45
C PHE A 13 22.04 -52.44 13.86
N LEU A 14 21.14 -52.79 14.78
CA LEU A 14 20.13 -51.87 15.33
C LEU A 14 20.76 -50.76 16.21
N VAL A 15 21.81 -51.08 16.96
CA VAL A 15 22.54 -50.08 17.75
C VAL A 15 23.27 -49.09 16.82
N ILE A 16 23.89 -49.56 15.73
CA ILE A 16 24.58 -48.69 14.76
C ILE A 16 23.59 -47.76 14.03
N LEU A 17 22.38 -48.24 13.70
CA LEU A 17 21.33 -47.40 13.10
C LEU A 17 20.86 -46.27 14.04
N SER A 18 20.94 -46.46 15.36
CA SER A 18 20.54 -45.45 16.34
C SER A 18 21.54 -44.27 16.43
N PHE A 19 22.81 -44.48 16.04
CA PHE A 19 23.84 -43.44 16.01
C PHE A 19 23.93 -42.67 14.69
N LEU A 20 23.19 -43.08 13.66
CA LEU A 20 23.04 -42.33 12.38
C LEU A 20 21.88 -41.32 12.39
N SER A 21 21.37 -40.92 13.57
CA SER A 21 20.55 -39.71 13.65
C SER A 21 21.40 -38.49 13.31
N CYS A 22 21.37 -38.12 12.03
CA CYS A 22 21.86 -36.85 11.56
C CYS A 22 21.06 -35.76 12.28
N LYS A 23 21.66 -35.15 13.32
CA LYS A 23 21.17 -33.88 13.82
C LYS A 23 21.35 -32.90 12.68
N ILE A 24 20.29 -32.67 11.92
CA ILE A 24 20.18 -31.48 11.09
C ILE A 24 20.27 -30.33 12.09
N ASN A 25 21.47 -29.77 12.23
CA ASN A 25 21.59 -28.42 12.72
C ASN A 25 20.79 -27.61 11.68
N SER A 26 19.55 -27.30 12.04
CA SER A 26 18.97 -26.02 11.68
C SER A 26 19.95 -25.00 12.25
N SER A 27 21.04 -24.78 11.50
CA SER A 27 21.67 -23.49 11.44
C SER A 27 20.49 -22.60 11.15
N ASN A 28 20.02 -21.94 12.20
CA ASN A 28 19.23 -20.75 12.07
C ASN A 28 20.14 -19.86 11.22
N TYR A 29 20.01 -19.94 9.90
CA TYR A 29 20.08 -18.76 9.08
C TYR A 29 18.97 -17.90 9.66
N ILE A 30 19.30 -17.20 10.75
CA ILE A 30 18.74 -15.92 11.08
C ILE A 30 19.16 -15.11 9.87
N LEU A 31 18.42 -15.27 8.76
CA LEU A 31 18.21 -14.19 7.86
C LEU A 31 17.71 -13.13 8.82
N SER A 32 18.60 -12.20 9.15
CA SER A 32 18.26 -10.97 9.82
C SER A 32 17.32 -10.24 8.85
N THR A 33 16.10 -10.75 8.69
CA THR A 33 14.98 -9.99 8.21
C THR A 33 14.73 -9.04 9.35
N LYS A 34 15.52 -7.96 9.39
CA LYS A 34 15.09 -6.75 10.04
C LYS A 34 13.61 -6.64 9.74
N SER A 35 12.79 -6.56 10.79
CA SER A 35 11.36 -6.37 10.61
C SER A 35 11.18 -5.30 9.56
N PHE A 36 10.23 -5.46 8.63
CA PHE A 36 10.05 -4.49 7.55
C PHE A 36 10.05 -3.04 8.10
N SER A 37 9.49 -2.84 9.31
CA SER A 37 9.48 -1.59 10.10
C SER A 37 10.84 -1.00 10.48
N GLU A 38 11.90 -1.81 10.55
CA GLU A 38 13.27 -1.45 10.93
C GLU A 38 14.13 -1.09 9.72
N LYS A 39 13.56 -1.11 8.51
CA LYS A 39 14.26 -0.70 7.29
C LYS A 39 14.40 0.82 7.31
N ASN A 40 15.63 1.28 7.49
CA ASN A 40 15.99 2.68 7.33
C ASN A 40 15.83 3.06 5.85
N LEU A 41 14.91 3.98 5.57
CA LEU A 41 14.71 4.54 4.23
C LEU A 41 15.54 5.83 4.17
N ASN A 42 16.31 6.03 3.10
CA ASN A 42 17.10 7.25 2.96
C ASN A 42 16.19 8.48 2.79
N GLY A 43 16.28 9.43 3.73
CA GLY A 43 15.58 10.72 3.69
C GLY A 43 14.29 10.77 4.53
N ASN A 44 13.69 11.96 4.57
CA ASN A 44 12.47 12.26 5.34
C ASN A 44 11.25 11.62 4.68
N LEU A 45 11.00 10.34 4.98
CA LEU A 45 9.96 9.52 4.37
C LEU A 45 9.12 8.87 5.46
N CYS A 46 7.80 9.00 5.37
CA CYS A 46 6.87 8.24 6.19
C CYS A 46 6.22 7.11 5.37
N ALA A 47 6.06 5.94 5.99
CA ALA A 47 5.07 4.95 5.56
C ALA A 47 4.31 4.41 6.76
N ILE A 48 3.05 4.03 6.54
CA ILE A 48 2.20 3.38 7.55
C ILE A 48 1.51 2.20 6.89
N LEU A 49 1.68 1.00 7.45
CA LEU A 49 0.92 -0.18 7.06
C LEU A 49 -0.12 -0.46 8.15
N ILE A 50 -1.39 -0.55 7.75
CA ILE A 50 -2.50 -0.81 8.67
C ILE A 50 -3.09 -2.17 8.33
N ASN A 51 -3.11 -3.07 9.32
CA ASN A 51 -3.91 -4.29 9.24
C ASN A 51 -5.36 -3.92 9.56
N GLN A 52 -6.25 -4.04 8.59
CA GLN A 52 -7.66 -3.65 8.75
C GLN A 52 -8.44 -4.56 9.70
N THR A 53 -8.07 -5.84 9.81
CA THR A 53 -8.75 -6.82 10.67
C THR A 53 -8.40 -6.62 12.14
N THR A 54 -7.12 -6.41 12.45
CA THR A 54 -6.65 -6.26 13.83
C THR A 54 -6.50 -4.80 14.26
N ASN A 55 -6.65 -3.86 13.34
CA ASN A 55 -6.35 -2.43 13.52
C ASN A 55 -4.91 -2.14 13.98
N ASN A 56 -3.99 -3.09 13.76
CA ASN A 56 -2.57 -2.90 14.08
C ASN A 56 -1.90 -2.01 13.04
N LYS A 57 -1.08 -1.07 13.50
CA LYS A 57 -0.35 -0.12 12.67
C LYS A 57 1.15 -0.35 12.79
N ILE A 58 1.82 -0.40 11.65
CA ILE A 58 3.28 -0.47 11.56
C ILE A 58 3.74 0.85 10.94
N TYR A 59 4.58 1.59 11.67
CA TYR A 59 5.14 2.87 11.24
C TYR A 59 6.58 2.71 10.77
N PHE A 60 6.93 3.43 9.72
CA PHE A 60 8.30 3.52 9.18
C PHE A 60 8.70 4.98 9.29
N GLN A 61 9.78 5.26 10.03
CA GLN A 61 10.16 6.62 10.45
C GLN A 61 8.98 7.36 11.09
N LYS A 62 8.53 6.84 12.24
CA LYS A 62 7.32 7.27 12.94
C LYS A 62 7.23 8.79 13.13
N ASP A 63 8.33 9.46 13.44
CA ASP A 63 8.35 10.90 13.66
C ASP A 63 8.04 11.68 12.37
N GLU A 64 8.53 11.19 11.22
CA GLU A 64 8.23 11.75 9.90
C GLU A 64 6.74 11.64 9.55
N CYS A 65 6.03 10.65 10.10
CA CYS A 65 4.62 10.41 9.84
C CYS A 65 3.67 11.41 10.51
N PHE A 66 4.16 12.24 11.43
CA PHE A 66 3.32 13.24 12.10
C PHE A 66 3.37 14.63 11.45
N TYR A 67 4.23 14.84 10.46
CA TYR A 67 4.25 16.09 9.70
C TYR A 67 3.04 16.20 8.78
N LYS A 68 2.34 17.35 8.86
CA LYS A 68 1.22 17.66 7.96
C LYS A 68 1.74 18.28 6.68
N THR A 69 1.34 17.72 5.54
CA THR A 69 1.64 18.25 4.20
C THR A 69 0.34 18.40 3.39
N PRO A 70 0.30 19.30 2.40
CA PRO A 70 -0.83 19.36 1.49
C PRO A 70 -1.00 18.01 0.75
N PRO A 71 -2.23 17.49 0.63
CA PRO A 71 -2.47 16.19 0.00
C PRO A 71 -2.19 16.17 -1.51
N SER A 72 -2.13 17.35 -2.17
CA SER A 72 -1.95 17.45 -3.63
C SER A 72 -2.99 16.58 -4.37
N SER A 73 -2.60 15.87 -5.43
CA SER A 73 -3.49 14.98 -6.20
C SER A 73 -4.15 13.86 -5.39
N LEU A 74 -3.67 13.53 -4.18
CA LEU A 74 -4.34 12.57 -3.29
C LEU A 74 -5.71 13.08 -2.82
N PHE A 75 -5.97 14.38 -2.97
CA PHE A 75 -7.28 14.97 -2.68
C PHE A 75 -8.31 14.77 -3.80
N HIS A 76 -7.90 14.44 -5.03
CA HIS A 76 -8.82 14.29 -6.16
C HIS A 76 -9.96 13.27 -5.93
N PRO A 77 -9.73 12.07 -5.34
CA PRO A 77 -10.81 11.13 -5.03
C PRO A 77 -11.79 11.67 -3.98
N VAL A 78 -11.29 12.40 -2.98
CA VAL A 78 -12.14 13.04 -1.96
C VAL A 78 -13.02 14.10 -2.63
N LEU A 79 -12.42 14.95 -3.46
CA LEU A 79 -13.15 15.98 -4.20
C LEU A 79 -14.21 15.38 -5.14
N ALA A 80 -13.89 14.27 -5.81
CA ALA A 80 -14.85 13.54 -6.63
C ALA A 80 -16.04 13.04 -5.79
N PHE A 81 -15.75 12.39 -4.66
CA PHE A 81 -16.76 11.84 -3.76
C PHE A 81 -17.71 12.94 -3.25
N ILE A 82 -17.17 14.02 -2.69
CA ILE A 82 -18.00 15.12 -2.15
C ILE A 82 -18.82 15.82 -3.23
N SER A 83 -18.33 15.85 -4.47
CA SER A 83 -19.06 16.48 -5.59
C SER A 83 -20.24 15.64 -6.02
N VAL A 84 -20.09 14.31 -6.03
CA VAL A 84 -21.18 13.38 -6.32
C VAL A 84 -22.21 13.44 -5.18
N GLU A 85 -21.77 13.32 -3.93
CA GLU A 85 -22.66 13.36 -2.75
C GLU A 85 -23.41 14.69 -2.64
N GLY A 86 -22.72 15.81 -2.90
CA GLY A 86 -23.31 17.15 -2.89
C GLY A 86 -24.16 17.49 -4.13
N GLY A 87 -24.24 16.60 -5.13
CA GLY A 87 -25.01 16.82 -6.36
C GLY A 87 -24.39 17.81 -7.34
N TYR A 88 -23.14 18.23 -7.13
CA TYR A 88 -22.37 19.09 -8.03
C TYR A 88 -21.87 18.34 -9.26
N LEU A 89 -21.71 17.02 -9.16
CA LEU A 89 -21.36 16.14 -10.27
C LEU A 89 -22.43 15.07 -10.47
N LYS A 90 -23.16 15.16 -11.57
CA LYS A 90 -24.17 14.17 -11.96
C LYS A 90 -23.57 13.16 -12.95
N GLU A 91 -24.10 11.95 -12.97
CA GLU A 91 -23.61 10.85 -13.82
C GLU A 91 -23.51 11.25 -15.31
N ASN A 92 -24.49 11.99 -15.82
CA ASN A 92 -24.53 12.46 -17.20
C ASN A 92 -23.76 13.76 -17.46
N GLN A 93 -23.14 14.36 -16.44
CA GLN A 93 -22.44 15.65 -16.51
C GLN A 93 -20.96 15.54 -16.11
N THR A 94 -20.37 14.36 -16.31
CA THR A 94 -18.96 14.12 -15.94
C THR A 94 -17.97 14.59 -17.00
N LEU A 95 -18.40 14.98 -18.20
CA LEU A 95 -17.52 15.37 -19.29
C LEU A 95 -17.24 16.88 -19.26
N PHE A 96 -15.98 17.27 -19.07
CA PHE A 96 -15.52 18.66 -19.19
C PHE A 96 -14.65 18.82 -20.44
N PHE A 97 -14.92 19.90 -21.17
CA PHE A 97 -14.23 20.21 -22.43
C PHE A 97 -12.89 20.88 -22.17
N TRP A 98 -11.88 20.47 -22.93
CA TRP A 98 -10.57 21.10 -22.91
C TRP A 98 -10.60 22.40 -23.72
N ASP A 99 -10.14 23.47 -23.09
CA ASP A 99 -10.07 24.84 -23.61
C ASP A 99 -8.88 25.07 -24.58
N LYS A 100 -8.17 24.01 -24.96
CA LYS A 100 -6.92 24.04 -25.75
C LYS A 100 -5.72 24.65 -25.01
N THR A 101 -5.80 24.88 -23.70
CA THR A 101 -4.67 25.31 -22.89
C THR A 101 -3.55 24.27 -22.93
N ARG A 102 -2.32 24.71 -23.19
CA ARG A 102 -1.16 23.82 -23.25
C ARG A 102 -0.72 23.42 -21.84
N TYR A 103 -0.85 22.13 -21.52
CA TYR A 103 -0.40 21.57 -20.24
C TYR A 103 0.91 20.77 -20.39
N PRO A 104 1.69 20.60 -19.29
CA PRO A 104 2.92 19.80 -19.32
C PRO A 104 2.69 18.32 -19.67
N TYR A 105 1.49 17.81 -19.43
CA TYR A 105 1.13 16.42 -19.67
C TYR A 105 0.19 16.29 -20.86
N ILE A 106 0.58 15.53 -21.88
CA ILE A 106 -0.23 15.28 -23.08
C ILE A 106 -1.61 14.70 -22.74
N ARG A 107 -1.69 13.88 -21.68
CA ARG A 107 -2.94 13.26 -21.21
C ARG A 107 -3.96 14.27 -20.69
N TRP A 108 -3.54 15.50 -20.34
CA TRP A 108 -4.41 16.58 -19.88
C TRP A 108 -4.98 17.41 -21.04
N GLN A 109 -4.45 17.26 -22.26
CA GLN A 109 -4.80 18.06 -23.45
C GLN A 109 -5.89 17.40 -24.29
N LYS A 110 -7.01 17.10 -23.65
CA LYS A 110 -8.22 16.52 -24.26
C LYS A 110 -9.37 16.67 -23.29
N ASP A 111 -10.60 16.55 -23.79
CA ASP A 111 -11.79 16.46 -22.96
C ASP A 111 -11.64 15.31 -21.96
N GLN A 112 -12.12 15.53 -20.74
CA GLN A 112 -11.96 14.58 -19.65
C GLN A 112 -13.32 14.24 -19.06
N ASN A 113 -13.53 12.96 -18.80
CA ASN A 113 -14.53 12.54 -17.83
C ASN A 113 -13.88 12.24 -16.47
N LEU A 114 -14.70 12.02 -15.44
CA LEU A 114 -14.23 11.71 -14.09
C LEU A 114 -13.22 10.55 -14.05
N LYS A 115 -13.45 9.49 -14.84
CA LYS A 115 -12.56 8.31 -14.89
C LYS A 115 -11.18 8.70 -15.41
N SER A 116 -11.11 9.37 -16.57
CA SER A 116 -9.83 9.81 -17.14
C SER A 116 -9.13 10.87 -16.27
N ALA A 117 -9.91 11.73 -15.61
CA ALA A 117 -9.38 12.74 -14.71
C ALA A 117 -8.69 12.10 -13.49
N LEU A 118 -9.32 11.11 -12.86
CA LEU A 118 -8.73 10.35 -11.75
C LEU A 118 -7.50 9.56 -12.19
N GLU A 119 -7.59 8.84 -13.32
CA GLU A 119 -6.50 8.00 -13.84
C GLU A 119 -5.23 8.80 -14.12
N TYR A 120 -5.39 10.01 -14.68
CA TYR A 120 -4.25 10.85 -15.08
C TYR A 120 -4.02 12.05 -14.15
N SER A 121 -4.68 12.07 -12.99
CA SER A 121 -4.61 13.16 -12.02
C SER A 121 -4.74 14.54 -12.69
N VAL A 122 -5.75 14.70 -13.55
CA VAL A 122 -5.91 15.89 -14.39
C VAL A 122 -6.35 17.09 -13.55
N HIS A 123 -5.38 17.90 -13.13
CA HIS A 123 -5.58 18.92 -12.11
C HIS A 123 -6.65 19.98 -12.48
N TRP A 124 -6.70 20.39 -13.75
CA TRP A 124 -7.68 21.40 -14.20
C TRP A 124 -9.12 20.90 -14.09
N TYR A 125 -9.37 19.60 -14.27
CA TYR A 125 -10.70 19.01 -14.12
C TYR A 125 -11.19 19.16 -12.68
N PHE A 126 -10.32 18.85 -11.71
CA PHE A 126 -10.61 18.98 -10.29
C PHE A 126 -10.69 20.44 -9.84
N THR A 127 -9.96 21.34 -10.51
CA THR A 127 -10.10 22.79 -10.27
C THR A 127 -11.49 23.28 -10.69
N ASN A 128 -11.98 22.87 -11.87
CA ASN A 128 -13.34 23.19 -12.30
C ASN A 128 -14.38 22.65 -11.33
N LEU A 129 -14.20 21.40 -10.90
CA LEU A 129 -15.10 20.77 -9.94
C LEU A 129 -15.14 21.49 -8.59
N TRP A 130 -13.98 21.92 -8.07
CA TRP A 130 -13.90 22.74 -6.87
C TRP A 130 -14.63 24.08 -7.04
N ASN A 131 -14.49 24.72 -8.21
CA ASN A 131 -15.16 25.97 -8.51
C ASN A 131 -16.69 25.81 -8.58
N ASP A 132 -17.19 24.67 -9.10
CA ASP A 132 -18.62 24.36 -9.14
C ASP A 132 -19.23 24.20 -7.72
N ILE A 133 -18.46 23.65 -6.77
CA ILE A 133 -18.86 23.57 -5.36
C ILE A 133 -18.88 24.97 -4.72
N GLY A 134 -17.83 25.76 -4.99
CA GLY A 134 -17.57 27.05 -4.36
C GLY A 134 -16.84 26.93 -3.01
N PRO A 135 -15.95 27.87 -2.66
CA PRO A 135 -15.01 27.73 -1.54
C PRO A 135 -15.68 27.66 -0.16
N GLU A 136 -16.77 28.39 0.07
CA GLU A 136 -17.49 28.37 1.36
C GLU A 136 -18.12 27.01 1.64
N LYS A 137 -18.80 26.45 0.64
CA LYS A 137 -19.44 25.13 0.75
C LYS A 137 -18.39 24.03 0.78
N GLY A 138 -17.35 24.14 -0.06
CA GLY A 138 -16.23 23.21 -0.10
C GLY A 138 -15.55 23.07 1.27
N LYS A 139 -15.33 24.17 1.98
CA LYS A 139 -14.77 24.13 3.34
C LYS A 139 -15.65 23.34 4.31
N SER A 140 -16.96 23.57 4.32
CA SER A 140 -17.88 22.84 5.20
C SER A 140 -17.92 21.32 4.92
N LEU A 141 -17.65 20.90 3.67
CA LEU A 141 -17.58 19.48 3.30
C LEU A 141 -16.29 18.80 3.78
N LEU A 142 -15.23 19.58 4.07
CA LEU A 142 -13.97 19.06 4.60
C LEU A 142 -13.96 18.95 6.13
N GLU A 143 -14.92 19.58 6.80
CA GLU A 143 -15.05 19.60 8.26
C GLU A 143 -16.01 18.52 8.80
N LYS A 144 -16.67 17.76 7.91
CA LYS A 144 -17.50 16.59 8.24
C LYS A 144 -16.66 15.35 8.44
#